data_AF-T0KSV2-F1
#
_entry.id   AF-T0KSV2-F1
#
_cell.length_a   1.000
_cell.length_b   1.000
_cell.length_c   1.000
_cell.angle_alpha   90.00
_cell.angle_beta   90.00
_cell.angle_gamma   90.00
#
_symmetry.space_group_name_H-M   'P 1'
#
loop_
_entity.id
_entity.type
_entity.pdbx_description
1 polymer ?
#
loop_
_entity_poly.entity_id
_entity_poly.type
_entity_poly.pdbx_seq_one_letter_code
_entity_poly.pdbx_strand_id
1 'polypeptide(L)'
;MAEAFKGKGPAPSVPWSDRLHILNNGTQKELDYQRQLLTYKLKEKRVKVQPLKSSGSRFWSDSADIEQMHMYEVALEAHVNFLEAKDKGEVKTLEDWLAKDNNHRWSTKYLAHKQSMEINIAVSKRDNKDQLAFTDHMLKKYCPDRPYKNCCWDPVLAEWNRSEIFHTVHLFPHRFRDSMDTIFGAGTLKELFKAQNGLFLHKDIEQALDDGVLAIVPDIDLEPADLDFPLKDTEELKQRLRAWEKLEVKDFSQGIHTLLELHGRRLKFLTNFRPRPRYIWWVFLVSVTVAGWRTKTQSPGVANAITKEIRVGTRYWGTPGTYITRNVLESFIISIGNEARSFVKSDEDQKKKKKKIQPNYCALSLIAHEHAFRNIDEEDDKMGED
;
A
#
# COMPACT_ATOMS: atom_id res chain seq x y z
N MET A 1 -1.26 33.04 26.01
CA MET A 1 -1.42 31.58 25.83
C MET A 1 -0.17 30.85 25.34
N ALA A 2 0.83 31.51 24.75
CA ALA A 2 2.07 30.85 24.28
C ALA A 2 3.14 30.61 25.37
N GLU A 3 2.99 31.15 26.58
CA GLU A 3 3.98 30.96 27.68
C GLU A 3 3.70 29.75 28.59
N ALA A 4 2.53 29.11 28.47
CA ALA A 4 2.14 28.01 29.37
C ALA A 4 2.81 26.64 29.08
N PHE A 5 3.68 26.56 28.07
CA PHE A 5 4.29 25.29 27.61
C PHE A 5 5.81 25.20 27.78
N LYS A 6 6.48 26.21 28.34
CA LYS A 6 7.90 26.14 28.65
C LYS A 6 8.10 25.50 30.04
N GLY A 7 8.25 24.17 30.09
CA GLY A 7 8.69 23.51 31.33
C GLY A 7 8.19 22.09 31.60
N LYS A 8 7.40 21.48 30.71
CA LYS A 8 7.01 20.07 30.87
C LYS A 8 7.93 19.21 30.02
N GLY A 9 8.53 18.18 30.63
CA GLY A 9 9.26 17.13 29.91
C GLY A 9 8.40 16.52 28.79
N PRO A 10 8.97 15.68 27.90
CA PRO A 10 8.23 15.13 26.77
C PRO A 10 6.90 14.55 27.24
N ALA A 11 5.80 15.09 26.72
CA ALA A 11 4.47 14.65 27.09
C ALA A 11 4.38 13.14 26.84
N PRO A 12 3.93 12.33 27.82
CA PRO A 12 3.89 10.88 27.66
C PRO A 12 3.17 10.52 26.36
N SER A 13 3.77 9.61 25.59
CA SER A 13 3.11 9.04 24.42
C SER A 13 1.87 8.30 24.91
N VAL A 14 0.69 8.77 24.51
CA VAL A 14 -0.55 8.04 24.75
C VAL A 14 -0.47 6.74 23.92
N PRO A 15 -0.54 5.55 24.56
CA PRO A 15 -0.56 4.27 23.88
C PRO A 15 -1.66 4.20 22.82
N TRP A 16 -1.45 3.40 21.76
CA TRP A 16 -2.37 3.32 20.63
C TRP A 16 -3.76 2.78 21.00
N SER A 17 -3.85 1.89 21.99
CA SER A 17 -5.11 1.40 22.58
C SER A 17 -5.99 2.53 23.11
N ASP A 18 -5.37 3.52 23.76
CA ASP A 18 -6.06 4.60 24.45
C ASP A 18 -6.61 5.62 23.44
N ARG A 19 -5.93 5.76 22.28
CA ARG A 19 -6.41 6.59 21.17
C ARG A 19 -7.72 6.08 20.59
N LEU A 20 -7.90 4.76 20.48
CA LEU A 20 -9.13 4.16 19.94
C LEU A 20 -10.29 4.36 20.92
N HIS A 21 -9.99 4.18 22.21
CA HIS A 21 -10.95 4.44 23.28
C HIS A 21 -11.40 5.90 23.27
N ILE A 22 -10.46 6.86 23.17
CA ILE A 22 -10.79 8.28 23.10
C ILE A 22 -11.59 8.62 21.82
N LEU A 23 -11.25 8.02 20.67
CA LEU A 23 -12.02 8.22 19.44
C LEU A 23 -13.46 7.73 19.51
N ASN A 24 -13.72 6.62 20.21
CA ASN A 24 -15.04 6.01 20.27
C ASN A 24 -15.90 6.54 21.42
N ASN A 25 -15.26 6.87 22.56
CA ASN A 25 -15.94 7.16 23.82
C ASN A 25 -15.58 8.54 24.39
N GLY A 26 -14.65 9.26 23.78
CA GLY A 26 -14.18 10.55 24.27
C GLY A 26 -15.24 11.63 24.17
N THR A 27 -15.22 12.53 25.16
CA THR A 27 -16.01 13.75 25.12
C THR A 27 -15.47 14.72 24.06
N GLN A 28 -16.32 15.64 23.60
CA GLN A 28 -15.93 16.71 22.67
C GLN A 28 -14.66 17.45 23.13
N LYS A 29 -14.58 17.76 24.43
CA LYS A 29 -13.43 18.45 25.04
C LYS A 29 -12.14 17.63 24.99
N GLU A 30 -12.23 16.31 25.21
CA GLU A 30 -11.07 15.40 25.12
C GLU A 30 -10.59 15.26 23.67
N LEU A 31 -11.51 15.17 22.71
CA LEU A 31 -11.18 15.11 21.29
C LEU A 31 -10.53 16.39 20.78
N ASP A 32 -11.05 17.56 21.17
CA ASP A 32 -10.44 18.86 20.84
C ASP A 32 -9.04 19.00 21.44
N TYR A 33 -8.83 18.54 22.67
CA TYR A 33 -7.53 18.52 23.30
C TYR A 33 -6.54 17.61 22.55
N GLN A 34 -6.96 16.38 22.21
CA GLN A 34 -6.13 15.46 21.43
C GLN A 34 -5.80 16.05 20.05
N ARG A 35 -6.76 16.72 19.39
CA ARG A 35 -6.53 17.39 18.10
C ARG A 35 -5.42 18.43 18.23
N GLN A 36 -5.54 19.35 19.20
CA GLN A 36 -4.54 20.40 19.42
C GLN A 36 -3.16 19.83 19.72
N LEU A 37 -3.09 18.79 20.56
CA LEU A 37 -1.84 18.09 20.88
C LEU A 37 -1.21 17.47 19.63
N LEU A 38 -2.03 16.85 18.78
CA LEU A 38 -1.57 16.20 17.56
C LEU A 38 -1.09 17.20 16.52
N THR A 39 -1.83 18.28 16.29
CA THR A 39 -1.42 19.40 15.42
C THR A 39 -0.08 19.98 15.85
N TYR A 40 0.13 20.15 17.17
CA TYR A 40 1.41 20.61 17.71
C TYR A 40 2.55 19.62 17.40
N LYS A 41 2.35 18.33 17.69
CA LYS A 41 3.35 17.28 17.41
C LYS A 41 3.66 17.15 15.92
N LEU A 42 2.66 17.27 15.04
CA LEU A 42 2.83 17.27 13.59
C LEU A 42 3.71 18.44 13.13
N LYS A 43 3.47 19.64 13.67
CA LYS A 43 4.28 20.81 13.39
C LYS A 43 5.73 20.61 13.84
N GLU A 44 5.93 20.04 15.02
CA GLU A 44 7.27 19.72 15.54
C GLU A 44 7.99 18.68 14.68
N LYS A 45 7.33 17.55 14.35
CA LYS A 45 7.91 16.50 13.50
C LYS A 45 8.23 17.04 12.10
N ARG A 46 7.34 17.78 11.45
CA ARG A 46 7.60 18.35 10.11
C ARG A 46 8.80 19.30 10.07
N VAL A 47 9.09 20.01 11.16
CA VAL A 47 10.29 20.85 11.26
C VAL A 47 11.56 20.00 11.37
N LYS A 48 11.48 18.85 12.06
CA LYS A 48 12.61 17.91 12.22
C LYS A 48 12.86 17.06 10.98
N VAL A 49 11.80 16.70 10.26
CA VAL A 49 11.84 16.01 8.96
C VAL A 49 12.06 17.04 7.86
N GLN A 50 13.22 17.69 7.88
CA GLN A 50 13.71 18.33 6.65
C GLN A 50 14.27 17.24 5.74
N PRO A 51 14.19 17.39 4.41
CA PRO A 51 14.87 16.49 3.48
C PRO A 51 16.39 16.62 3.72
N LEU A 52 16.91 15.80 4.63
CA LEU A 52 18.34 15.53 4.69
C LEU A 52 18.72 14.96 3.32
N LYS A 53 19.91 15.32 2.83
CA LYS A 53 20.42 14.95 1.50
C LYS A 53 20.43 13.43 1.22
N SER A 54 20.17 12.61 2.24
CA SER A 54 19.95 11.16 2.12
C SER A 54 18.54 10.79 2.61
N SER A 55 17.69 10.36 1.69
CA SER A 55 16.42 9.67 1.94
C SER A 55 16.65 8.24 2.46
N GLY A 56 17.25 8.11 3.64
CA GLY A 56 17.47 6.84 4.34
C GLY A 56 16.23 6.37 5.13
N SER A 57 16.27 5.15 5.70
CA SER A 57 15.11 4.52 6.35
C SER A 57 14.44 5.39 7.42
N ARG A 58 15.24 6.14 8.21
CA ARG A 58 14.73 7.05 9.25
C ARG A 58 13.83 8.16 8.69
N PHE A 59 14.13 8.69 7.50
CA PHE A 59 13.30 9.70 6.85
C PHE A 59 11.93 9.12 6.44
N TRP A 60 11.91 7.86 6.00
CA TRP A 60 10.70 7.17 5.58
C TRP A 60 9.83 6.76 6.75
N SER A 61 10.44 6.26 7.84
CA SER A 61 9.76 6.00 9.11
C SER A 61 9.10 7.28 9.64
N ASP A 62 9.85 8.39 9.71
CA ASP A 62 9.30 9.66 10.16
C ASP A 62 8.22 10.23 9.22
N SER A 63 8.31 10.00 7.91
CA SER A 63 7.29 10.41 6.93
C SER A 63 6.01 9.59 7.07
N ALA A 64 6.13 8.28 7.27
CA ALA A 64 5.00 7.38 7.53
C ALA A 64 4.30 7.75 8.84
N ASP A 65 5.08 8.03 9.89
CA ASP A 65 4.59 8.56 11.17
C ASP A 65 3.82 9.88 10.99
N ILE A 66 4.35 10.83 10.22
CA ILE A 66 3.69 12.10 9.94
C ILE A 66 2.36 11.88 9.22
N GLU A 67 2.32 10.99 8.23
CA GLU A 67 1.07 10.70 7.50
C GLU A 67 0.06 9.99 8.41
N GLN A 68 0.51 9.05 9.25
CA GLN A 68 -0.35 8.37 10.21
C GLN A 68 -0.92 9.35 11.25
N MET A 69 -0.10 10.26 11.77
CA MET A 69 -0.54 11.35 12.64
C MET A 69 -1.52 12.28 11.91
N HIS A 70 -1.29 12.59 10.64
CA HIS A 70 -2.22 13.41 9.86
C HIS A 70 -3.56 12.69 9.61
N MET A 71 -3.54 11.37 9.39
CA MET A 71 -4.76 10.57 9.31
C MET A 71 -5.55 10.59 10.63
N TYR A 72 -4.85 10.50 11.77
CA TYR A 72 -5.48 10.59 13.09
C TYR A 72 -6.05 12.00 13.37
N GLU A 73 -5.34 13.06 12.98
CA GLU A 73 -5.82 14.44 13.08
C GLU A 73 -7.15 14.61 12.36
N VAL A 74 -7.22 14.13 11.11
CA VAL A 74 -8.43 14.19 10.30
C VAL A 74 -9.55 13.34 10.88
N ALA A 75 -9.23 12.19 11.49
CA ALA A 75 -10.22 11.35 12.14
C ALA A 75 -10.82 12.04 13.40
N LEU A 76 -9.98 12.69 14.20
CA LEU A 76 -10.43 13.48 15.35
C LEU A 76 -11.31 14.65 14.92
N GLU A 77 -10.89 15.37 13.88
CA GLU A 77 -11.67 16.49 13.32
C GLU A 77 -13.01 16.02 12.75
N ALA A 78 -13.05 14.86 12.07
CA ALA A 78 -14.30 14.24 11.63
C ALA A 78 -15.23 13.92 12.81
N HIS A 79 -14.68 13.37 13.90
CA HIS A 79 -15.48 13.00 15.07
C HIS A 79 -16.02 14.22 15.82
N VAL A 80 -15.21 15.28 15.95
CA VAL A 80 -15.64 16.58 16.49
C VAL A 80 -16.80 17.14 15.68
N ASN A 81 -16.65 17.20 14.35
CA ASN A 81 -17.71 17.72 13.48
C ASN A 81 -18.98 16.86 13.53
N PHE A 82 -18.86 15.55 13.74
CA PHE A 82 -19.99 14.65 13.98
C PHE A 82 -20.71 14.99 15.28
N LEU A 83 -19.98 15.12 16.40
CA LEU A 83 -20.57 15.44 17.70
C LEU A 83 -21.28 16.80 17.68
N GLU A 84 -20.68 17.81 17.05
CA GLU A 84 -21.33 19.12 16.87
C GLU A 84 -22.63 19.02 16.06
N ALA A 85 -22.65 18.23 14.99
CA ALA A 85 -23.84 18.01 14.18
C ALA A 85 -24.92 17.21 14.95
N LYS A 86 -24.49 16.28 15.81
CA LYS A 86 -25.37 15.49 16.68
C LYS A 86 -26.02 16.37 17.75
N ASP A 87 -25.25 17.26 18.39
CA ASP A 87 -25.76 18.21 19.40
C ASP A 87 -26.77 19.19 18.81
N LYS A 88 -26.59 19.57 17.53
CA LYS A 88 -27.56 20.36 16.76
C LYS A 88 -28.79 19.58 16.30
N GLY A 89 -28.83 18.26 16.51
CA GLY A 89 -29.90 17.37 16.05
C GLY A 89 -29.92 17.10 14.55
N GLU A 90 -28.85 17.45 13.82
CA GLU A 90 -28.77 17.32 12.36
C GLU A 90 -28.50 15.89 11.89
N VAL A 91 -27.96 15.04 12.78
CA VAL A 91 -27.62 13.62 12.56
C VAL A 91 -27.86 12.85 13.85
N LYS A 92 -28.20 11.56 13.74
CA LYS A 92 -28.39 10.68 14.91
C LYS A 92 -27.19 9.76 15.11
N THR A 93 -26.70 9.21 14.01
CA THR A 93 -25.58 8.27 14.00
C THR A 93 -24.38 8.84 13.23
N LEU A 94 -23.21 8.25 13.45
CA LEU A 94 -22.01 8.60 12.71
C LEU A 94 -22.16 8.19 11.24
N GLU A 95 -22.83 7.06 10.99
CA GLU A 95 -23.14 6.57 9.65
C GLU A 95 -24.02 7.56 8.86
N ASP A 96 -25.03 8.15 9.51
CA ASP A 96 -25.85 9.22 8.91
C ASP A 96 -25.01 10.45 8.55
N TRP A 97 -24.06 10.81 9.41
CA TRP A 97 -23.17 11.94 9.19
C TRP A 97 -22.18 11.70 8.05
N LEU A 98 -21.59 10.50 7.99
CA LEU A 98 -20.67 10.09 6.93
C LEU A 98 -21.38 10.00 5.57
N ALA A 99 -22.67 9.66 5.55
CA ALA A 99 -23.47 9.57 4.34
C ALA A 99 -23.83 10.92 3.70
N LYS A 100 -23.64 12.05 4.40
CA LYS A 100 -23.88 13.40 3.84
C LYS A 100 -22.85 13.74 2.76
N ASP A 101 -23.31 14.28 1.63
CA ASP A 101 -22.52 14.46 0.39
C ASP A 101 -21.24 15.31 0.54
N ASN A 102 -21.21 16.20 1.54
CA ASN A 102 -20.07 17.09 1.82
C ASN A 102 -19.03 16.47 2.75
N ASN A 103 -19.33 15.31 3.35
CA ASN A 103 -18.46 14.65 4.34
C ASN A 103 -17.58 13.55 3.74
N HIS A 104 -17.58 13.38 2.41
CA HIS A 104 -16.75 12.41 1.70
C HIS A 104 -15.28 12.46 2.13
N ARG A 105 -14.68 13.66 2.26
CA ARG A 105 -13.26 13.82 2.63
C ARG A 105 -12.98 13.34 4.06
N TRP A 106 -13.94 13.49 4.96
CA TRP A 106 -13.86 13.05 6.35
C TRP A 106 -14.06 11.55 6.47
N SER A 107 -15.10 11.02 5.80
CA SER A 107 -15.37 9.58 5.77
C SER A 107 -14.20 8.76 5.27
N THR A 108 -13.48 9.31 4.29
CA THR A 108 -12.27 8.73 3.72
C THR A 108 -11.21 8.43 4.75
N LYS A 109 -10.76 9.50 5.42
CA LYS A 109 -9.61 9.47 6.30
C LYS A 109 -9.99 8.92 7.67
N TYR A 110 -11.22 9.15 8.11
CA TYR A 110 -11.77 8.57 9.34
C TYR A 110 -11.94 7.04 9.22
N LEU A 111 -12.54 6.52 8.14
CA LEU A 111 -12.67 5.08 7.93
C LEU A 111 -11.30 4.43 7.73
N ALA A 112 -10.40 5.08 6.99
CA ALA A 112 -9.03 4.60 6.86
C ALA A 112 -8.33 4.54 8.23
N HIS A 113 -8.49 5.57 9.05
CA HIS A 113 -7.90 5.60 10.38
C HIS A 113 -8.52 4.56 11.31
N LYS A 114 -9.85 4.51 11.44
CA LYS A 114 -10.58 3.54 12.26
C LYS A 114 -10.21 2.12 11.87
N GLN A 115 -10.20 1.82 10.58
CA GLN A 115 -9.83 0.51 10.07
C GLN A 115 -8.35 0.21 10.37
N SER A 116 -7.43 1.16 10.17
CA SER A 116 -6.01 1.03 10.56
C SER A 116 -5.87 0.68 12.04
N MET A 117 -6.69 1.26 12.91
CA MET A 117 -6.64 0.97 14.34
C MET A 117 -7.32 -0.35 14.74
N GLU A 118 -8.36 -0.78 14.04
CA GLU A 118 -8.95 -2.11 14.23
C GLU A 118 -7.98 -3.22 13.77
N ILE A 119 -7.27 -2.98 12.66
CA ILE A 119 -6.19 -3.86 12.16
C ILE A 119 -5.06 -3.96 13.19
N ASN A 120 -4.65 -2.84 13.81
CA ASN A 120 -3.65 -2.80 14.89
C ASN A 120 -3.99 -3.74 16.06
N ILE A 121 -5.26 -3.81 16.45
CA ILE A 121 -5.73 -4.61 17.58
C ILE A 121 -5.86 -6.09 17.20
N ALA A 122 -6.11 -6.38 15.93
CA ALA A 122 -6.34 -7.72 15.40
C ALA A 122 -5.07 -8.42 14.84
N VAL A 123 -3.87 -7.81 14.93
CA VAL A 123 -2.61 -8.46 14.50
C VAL A 123 -2.31 -9.66 15.40
N SER A 124 -2.93 -10.80 15.10
CA SER A 124 -2.55 -12.08 15.66
C SER A 124 -1.14 -12.43 15.21
N LYS A 125 -0.31 -12.93 16.13
CA LYS A 125 1.01 -13.47 15.78
C LYS A 125 0.82 -14.56 14.74
N ARG A 126 1.62 -14.51 13.67
CA ARG A 126 1.61 -15.52 12.62
C ARG A 126 1.96 -16.88 13.24
N ASP A 127 1.17 -17.91 12.94
CA ASP A 127 1.53 -19.28 13.34
C ASP A 127 2.72 -19.74 12.50
N ASN A 128 3.81 -20.16 13.16
CA ASN A 128 4.99 -20.72 12.52
C ASN A 128 4.64 -21.92 11.62
N LYS A 129 3.62 -22.71 11.99
CA LYS A 129 3.16 -23.84 11.17
C LYS A 129 2.59 -23.40 9.83
N ASP A 130 1.79 -22.33 9.82
CA ASP A 130 1.20 -21.80 8.59
C ASP A 130 2.29 -21.22 7.67
N GLN A 131 3.28 -20.53 8.24
CA GLN A 131 4.43 -20.02 7.49
C GLN A 131 5.26 -21.16 6.87
N LEU A 132 5.55 -22.22 7.63
CA LEU A 132 6.28 -23.38 7.11
C LEU A 132 5.49 -24.09 6.01
N ALA A 133 4.17 -24.26 6.19
CA ALA A 133 3.31 -24.86 5.18
C ALA A 133 3.25 -24.02 3.89
N PHE A 134 3.23 -22.69 4.04
CA PHE A 134 3.29 -21.78 2.91
C PHE A 134 4.62 -21.88 2.15
N THR A 135 5.74 -21.83 2.87
CA THR A 135 7.08 -22.00 2.27
C THR A 135 7.20 -23.34 1.56
N ASP A 136 6.74 -24.45 2.16
CA ASP A 136 6.76 -25.78 1.52
C ASP A 136 5.91 -25.82 0.24
N HIS A 137 4.70 -25.24 0.28
CA HIS A 137 3.84 -25.19 -0.90
C HIS A 137 4.45 -24.35 -2.02
N MET A 138 5.14 -23.25 -1.69
CA MET A 138 5.89 -22.45 -2.65
C MET A 138 7.09 -23.20 -3.25
N LEU A 139 7.89 -23.87 -2.42
CA LEU A 139 9.03 -24.65 -2.88
C LEU A 139 8.58 -25.73 -3.87
N LYS A 140 7.47 -26.41 -3.59
CA LYS A 140 6.90 -27.42 -4.50
C LYS A 140 6.45 -26.86 -5.85
N LYS A 141 6.01 -25.59 -5.90
CA LYS A 141 5.46 -24.97 -7.13
C LYS A 141 6.51 -24.23 -7.96
N TYR A 142 7.41 -23.52 -7.30
CA TYR A 142 8.42 -22.69 -7.96
C TYR A 142 9.77 -23.38 -8.11
N CYS A 143 10.09 -24.33 -7.22
CA CYS A 143 11.43 -24.90 -7.09
C CYS A 143 11.40 -26.45 -7.01
N PRO A 144 10.70 -27.17 -7.91
CA PRO A 144 10.59 -28.63 -7.84
C PRO A 144 11.96 -29.31 -7.96
N ASP A 145 12.85 -28.77 -8.79
CA ASP A 145 14.15 -29.34 -9.12
C ASP A 145 15.31 -28.57 -8.45
N ARG A 146 15.10 -28.12 -7.22
CA ARG A 146 16.10 -27.33 -6.50
C ARG A 146 17.41 -28.11 -6.28
N PRO A 147 18.59 -27.50 -6.52
CA PRO A 147 19.87 -28.19 -6.38
C PRO A 147 20.19 -28.58 -4.93
N TYR A 148 19.70 -27.80 -3.96
CA TYR A 148 19.93 -28.02 -2.53
C TYR A 148 18.63 -27.85 -1.72
N LYS A 149 18.56 -28.50 -0.55
CA LYS A 149 17.36 -28.46 0.31
C LYS A 149 17.02 -27.05 0.82
N ASN A 150 18.03 -26.22 1.04
CA ASN A 150 17.94 -24.87 1.58
C ASN A 150 18.05 -23.79 0.50
N CYS A 151 17.79 -24.10 -0.77
CA CYS A 151 17.81 -23.09 -1.82
C CYS A 151 16.42 -22.87 -2.42
N CYS A 152 16.20 -21.63 -2.85
CA CYS A 152 15.01 -21.19 -3.54
C CYS A 152 15.42 -20.32 -4.73
N TRP A 153 14.54 -20.26 -5.72
CA TRP A 153 14.75 -19.49 -6.94
C TRP A 153 14.09 -18.12 -6.79
N ASP A 154 14.88 -17.06 -6.88
CA ASP A 154 14.36 -15.70 -6.99
C ASP A 154 14.06 -15.38 -8.47
N PRO A 155 12.81 -15.06 -8.83
CA PRO A 155 12.45 -14.77 -10.20
C PRO A 155 12.87 -13.37 -10.68
N VAL A 156 13.12 -12.42 -9.80
CA VAL A 156 13.63 -11.08 -10.11
C VAL A 156 15.12 -11.17 -10.45
N LEU A 157 15.91 -11.79 -9.56
CA LEU A 157 17.34 -11.96 -9.76
C LEU A 157 17.66 -13.05 -10.77
N ALA A 158 16.75 -14.01 -10.97
CA ALA A 158 16.94 -15.20 -11.79
C ALA A 158 18.12 -16.08 -11.33
N GLU A 159 18.21 -16.31 -10.03
CA GLU A 159 19.31 -17.03 -9.42
C GLU A 159 18.82 -17.97 -8.31
N TRP A 160 19.52 -19.11 -8.18
CA TRP A 160 19.37 -19.99 -7.02
C TRP A 160 20.12 -19.40 -5.85
N ASN A 161 19.43 -19.22 -4.74
CA ASN A 161 20.03 -18.67 -3.55
C ASN A 161 19.63 -19.42 -2.29
N ARG A 162 20.44 -19.26 -1.23
CA ARG A 162 20.19 -19.87 0.07
C ARG A 162 19.00 -19.19 0.75
N SER A 163 18.19 -19.98 1.45
CA SER A 163 17.01 -19.54 2.20
C SER A 163 17.32 -18.58 3.35
N GLU A 164 18.59 -18.40 3.71
CA GLU A 164 19.06 -17.43 4.70
C GLU A 164 19.00 -15.99 4.18
N ILE A 165 19.11 -15.79 2.87
CA ILE A 165 19.17 -14.47 2.22
C ILE A 165 17.80 -14.08 1.62
N PHE A 166 16.92 -15.05 1.40
CA PHE A 166 15.65 -14.86 0.68
C PHE A 166 14.48 -15.26 1.55
N HIS A 167 13.45 -14.42 1.52
CA HIS A 167 12.25 -14.62 2.30
C HIS A 167 11.13 -15.18 1.43
N THR A 168 10.27 -15.97 2.07
CA THR A 168 8.97 -16.33 1.50
C THR A 168 8.05 -15.13 1.65
N VAL A 169 8.02 -14.27 0.63
CA VAL A 169 7.30 -13.00 0.67
C VAL A 169 5.85 -13.22 0.29
N HIS A 170 4.95 -12.71 1.13
CA HIS A 170 3.52 -12.62 0.79
C HIS A 170 3.29 -11.39 -0.09
N LEU A 171 2.68 -11.58 -1.26
CA LEU A 171 2.30 -10.49 -2.15
C LEU A 171 1.15 -9.68 -1.54
N PHE A 172 0.13 -10.35 -1.01
CA PHE A 172 -0.84 -9.76 -0.08
C PHE A 172 -0.51 -10.20 1.34
N PRO A 173 -0.20 -9.27 2.25
CA PRO A 173 0.41 -9.60 3.54
C PRO A 173 -0.56 -10.29 4.49
N HIS A 174 -0.03 -11.27 5.24
CA HIS A 174 -0.80 -12.10 6.18
C HIS A 174 -1.63 -11.30 7.19
N ARG A 175 -1.07 -10.21 7.71
CA ARG A 175 -1.72 -9.37 8.72
C ARG A 175 -3.03 -8.74 8.27
N PHE A 176 -3.31 -8.74 6.96
CA PHE A 176 -4.55 -8.24 6.38
C PHE A 176 -5.50 -9.36 5.94
N ARG A 177 -5.29 -10.58 6.45
CA ARG A 177 -6.10 -11.77 6.16
C ARG A 177 -7.60 -11.51 6.15
N ASP A 178 -8.12 -10.81 7.14
CA ASP A 178 -9.57 -10.64 7.31
C ASP A 178 -10.16 -9.64 6.28
N SER A 179 -9.31 -8.80 5.70
CA SER A 179 -9.68 -7.89 4.61
C SER A 179 -9.56 -8.53 3.22
N MET A 180 -8.90 -9.69 3.11
CA MET A 180 -8.57 -10.31 1.81
C MET A 180 -9.82 -10.56 0.96
N ASP A 181 -10.86 -11.17 1.55
CA ASP A 181 -12.13 -11.44 0.84
C ASP A 181 -12.91 -10.17 0.50
N THR A 182 -12.77 -9.11 1.30
CA THR A 182 -13.38 -7.81 1.03
C THR A 182 -12.72 -7.13 -0.17
N ILE A 183 -11.40 -7.28 -0.30
CA ILE A 183 -10.60 -6.63 -1.35
C ILE A 183 -10.71 -7.40 -2.68
N PHE A 184 -10.55 -8.71 -2.62
CA PHE A 184 -10.40 -9.56 -3.80
C PHE A 184 -11.65 -10.41 -4.12
N GLY A 185 -12.63 -10.46 -3.22
CA GLY A 185 -13.86 -11.25 -3.36
C GLY A 185 -13.88 -12.51 -2.50
N ALA A 186 -15.07 -13.07 -2.29
CA ALA A 186 -15.27 -14.21 -1.39
C ALA A 186 -14.42 -15.45 -1.76
N GLY A 187 -13.84 -16.09 -0.73
CA GLY A 187 -13.10 -17.35 -0.87
C GLY A 187 -11.61 -17.19 -1.16
N THR A 188 -11.11 -15.97 -1.30
CA THR A 188 -9.69 -15.65 -1.52
C THR A 188 -8.83 -15.89 -0.29
N LEU A 189 -9.40 -15.84 0.93
CA LEU A 189 -8.70 -16.20 2.17
C LEU A 189 -8.07 -17.60 2.12
N LYS A 190 -8.66 -18.53 1.37
CA LYS A 190 -8.13 -19.89 1.15
C LYS A 190 -6.82 -19.91 0.36
N GLU A 191 -6.37 -18.76 -0.14
CA GLU A 191 -5.15 -18.58 -0.94
C GLU A 191 -4.05 -17.85 -0.20
N LEU A 192 -4.33 -17.35 1.00
CA LEU A 192 -3.39 -16.54 1.78
C LEU A 192 -2.02 -17.19 1.91
N PHE A 193 -2.01 -18.48 2.28
CA PHE A 193 -0.83 -19.32 2.46
C PHE A 193 -0.59 -20.26 1.27
N LYS A 194 -0.98 -19.85 0.07
CA LYS A 194 -0.72 -20.62 -1.15
C LYS A 194 0.25 -19.89 -2.06
N ALA A 195 1.02 -20.65 -2.86
CA ALA A 195 2.06 -20.12 -3.74
C ALA A 195 1.57 -19.04 -4.72
N GLN A 196 0.26 -18.99 -5.01
CA GLN A 196 -0.35 -17.92 -5.80
C GLN A 196 -0.15 -16.53 -5.18
N ASN A 197 -0.09 -16.43 -3.84
CA ASN A 197 0.06 -15.20 -3.07
C ASN A 197 1.51 -14.95 -2.62
N GLY A 198 2.51 -15.57 -3.26
CA GLY A 198 3.88 -15.40 -2.82
C GLY A 198 4.93 -15.52 -3.92
N LEU A 199 6.09 -14.94 -3.61
CA LEU A 199 7.33 -15.01 -4.37
C LEU A 199 8.51 -15.21 -3.40
N PHE A 200 9.55 -15.89 -3.87
CA PHE A 200 10.85 -15.86 -3.18
C PHE A 200 11.57 -14.62 -3.66
N LEU A 201 11.89 -13.71 -2.74
CA LEU A 201 12.55 -12.45 -3.08
C LEU A 201 13.75 -12.22 -2.17
N HIS A 202 14.79 -11.62 -2.72
CA HIS A 202 15.89 -11.07 -1.96
C HIS A 202 15.36 -9.98 -1.03
N LYS A 203 15.90 -9.86 0.19
CA LYS A 203 15.45 -8.85 1.16
C LYS A 203 15.42 -7.43 0.58
N ASP A 204 16.48 -7.03 -0.13
CA ASP A 204 16.55 -5.69 -0.75
C ASP A 204 15.49 -5.46 -1.84
N ILE A 205 15.06 -6.54 -2.52
CA ILE A 205 14.03 -6.46 -3.56
C ILE A 205 12.65 -6.34 -2.92
N GLU A 206 12.38 -7.11 -1.86
CA GLU A 206 11.18 -6.95 -1.05
C GLU A 206 11.10 -5.51 -0.51
N GLN A 207 12.16 -5.02 0.09
CA GLN A 207 12.22 -3.65 0.62
C GLN A 207 12.01 -2.61 -0.49
N ALA A 208 12.63 -2.78 -1.65
CA ALA A 208 12.48 -1.84 -2.76
C ALA A 208 11.04 -1.82 -3.32
N LEU A 209 10.31 -2.94 -3.28
CA LEU A 209 8.88 -2.98 -3.63
C LEU A 209 8.03 -2.25 -2.58
N ASP A 210 8.31 -2.46 -1.30
CA ASP A 210 7.62 -1.82 -0.18
C ASP A 210 7.85 -0.29 -0.17
N ASP A 211 9.06 0.16 -0.45
CA ASP A 211 9.46 1.58 -0.52
C ASP A 211 8.98 2.28 -1.81
N GLY A 212 8.29 1.55 -2.69
CA GLY A 212 7.86 2.04 -4.01
C GLY A 212 9.04 2.49 -4.89
N VAL A 213 10.22 1.91 -4.71
CA VAL A 213 11.38 2.07 -5.62
C VAL A 213 11.20 1.19 -6.84
N LEU A 214 10.71 -0.03 -6.66
CA LEU A 214 10.36 -0.97 -7.71
C LEU A 214 8.86 -1.20 -7.76
N ALA A 215 8.37 -1.62 -8.93
CA ALA A 215 7.03 -2.16 -9.08
C ALA A 215 7.07 -3.31 -10.10
N ILE A 216 6.27 -4.34 -9.87
CA ILE A 216 6.11 -5.45 -10.83
C ILE A 216 4.91 -5.14 -11.71
N VAL A 217 5.13 -5.15 -13.02
CA VAL A 217 4.09 -4.91 -14.03
C VAL A 217 3.99 -6.10 -15.00
N PRO A 218 2.84 -6.29 -15.67
CA PRO A 218 2.73 -7.24 -16.76
C PRO A 218 3.74 -6.93 -17.89
N ASP A 219 4.39 -7.96 -18.41
CA ASP A 219 5.39 -7.86 -19.48
C ASP A 219 4.73 -7.79 -20.85
N ILE A 220 4.00 -6.71 -21.09
CA ILE A 220 3.22 -6.52 -22.31
C ILE A 220 3.90 -5.42 -23.11
N ASP A 221 4.14 -5.67 -24.39
CA ASP A 221 4.75 -4.67 -25.27
C ASP A 221 3.76 -3.54 -25.55
N LEU A 222 3.82 -2.52 -24.68
CA LEU A 222 2.87 -1.42 -24.58
C LEU A 222 3.61 -0.09 -24.53
N GLU A 223 4.67 0.10 -25.32
CA GLU A 223 5.09 1.47 -25.57
C GLU A 223 3.92 2.24 -26.21
N PRO A 224 3.51 3.39 -25.64
CA PRO A 224 2.44 4.18 -26.23
C PRO A 224 2.94 4.72 -27.56
N ALA A 225 2.06 4.72 -28.57
CA ALA A 225 2.31 5.50 -29.78
C ALA A 225 2.53 7.00 -29.48
N ASP A 226 2.02 7.48 -28.34
CA ASP A 226 2.13 8.85 -27.85
C ASP A 226 2.32 8.87 -26.32
N LEU A 227 3.55 9.20 -25.87
CA LEU A 227 3.92 9.28 -24.45
C LEU A 227 3.17 10.37 -23.67
N ASP A 228 2.68 11.41 -24.34
CA ASP A 228 1.94 12.51 -23.73
C ASP A 228 0.45 12.18 -23.62
N PHE A 229 -0.07 11.30 -24.50
CA PHE A 229 -1.46 10.84 -24.50
C PHE A 229 -1.61 9.31 -24.48
N PRO A 230 -1.12 8.65 -23.41
CA PRO A 230 -0.97 7.20 -23.34
C PRO A 230 -2.27 6.37 -23.39
N LEU A 231 -3.46 6.98 -23.36
CA LEU A 231 -4.72 6.25 -23.24
C LEU A 231 -5.52 6.15 -24.57
N LYS A 232 -4.98 6.67 -25.68
CA LYS A 232 -5.68 6.70 -26.97
C LYS A 232 -5.81 5.33 -27.68
N ASP A 233 -5.05 4.30 -27.29
CA ASP A 233 -4.95 3.00 -27.98
C ASP A 233 -5.73 1.85 -27.30
N THR A 234 -6.84 2.16 -26.63
CA THR A 234 -7.46 1.30 -25.60
C THR A 234 -7.91 -0.09 -26.08
N GLU A 235 -8.32 -0.26 -27.35
CA GLU A 235 -8.73 -1.56 -27.89
C GLU A 235 -7.56 -2.44 -28.35
N GLU A 236 -6.52 -1.83 -28.91
CA GLU A 236 -5.28 -2.53 -29.27
C GLU A 236 -4.59 -3.06 -28.01
N LEU A 237 -4.55 -2.23 -26.97
CA LEU A 237 -4.10 -2.59 -25.62
C LEU A 237 -4.84 -3.81 -25.05
N LYS A 238 -6.18 -3.84 -25.14
CA LYS A 238 -6.98 -5.00 -24.68
C LYS A 238 -6.69 -6.26 -25.49
N GLN A 239 -6.41 -6.17 -26.78
CA GLN A 239 -6.06 -7.33 -27.60
C GLN A 239 -4.66 -7.87 -27.26
N ARG A 240 -3.69 -6.97 -27.08
CA ARG A 240 -2.32 -7.33 -26.65
C ARG A 240 -2.30 -7.99 -25.27
N LEU A 241 -3.07 -7.47 -24.31
CA LEU A 241 -3.28 -8.09 -22.99
C LEU A 241 -3.77 -9.55 -23.08
N ARG A 242 -4.79 -9.80 -23.90
CA ARG A 242 -5.34 -11.16 -24.11
C ARG A 242 -4.39 -12.09 -24.84
N ALA A 243 -3.54 -11.56 -25.71
CA ALA A 243 -2.50 -12.33 -26.39
C ALA A 243 -1.33 -12.65 -25.45
N TRP A 244 -0.98 -11.70 -24.57
CA TRP A 244 0.06 -11.85 -23.55
C TRP A 244 -0.23 -12.96 -22.55
N GLU A 245 -1.48 -13.10 -22.08
CA GLU A 245 -1.90 -14.20 -21.21
C GLU A 245 -1.63 -15.60 -21.80
N LYS A 246 -1.32 -15.69 -23.11
CA LYS A 246 -1.10 -16.93 -23.87
C LYS A 246 0.34 -17.14 -24.34
N LEU A 247 1.25 -16.18 -24.12
CA LEU A 247 2.63 -16.26 -24.63
C LEU A 247 3.56 -17.06 -23.71
N GLU A 248 4.46 -17.85 -24.30
CA GLU A 248 5.55 -18.53 -23.58
C GLU A 248 6.74 -17.59 -23.33
N VAL A 249 7.41 -17.77 -22.19
CA VAL A 249 8.43 -16.85 -21.65
C VAL A 249 9.80 -17.09 -22.29
N LYS A 250 10.52 -16.01 -22.67
CA LYS A 250 11.90 -16.05 -23.20
C LYS A 250 12.95 -15.62 -22.15
N ASP A 251 14.14 -16.22 -22.22
CA ASP A 251 15.23 -16.13 -21.22
C ASP A 251 16.35 -15.12 -21.57
N PHE A 252 16.83 -14.36 -20.56
CA PHE A 252 18.09 -13.56 -20.60
C PHE A 252 18.87 -13.61 -19.27
N SER A 253 20.15 -13.98 -19.25
CA SER A 253 20.95 -14.16 -18.02
C SER A 253 22.15 -13.22 -17.96
N GLN A 254 22.25 -12.38 -16.94
CA GLN A 254 23.49 -11.82 -16.36
C GLN A 254 23.19 -11.14 -15.01
N GLY A 255 24.17 -11.15 -14.11
CA GLY A 255 24.06 -10.74 -12.69
C GLY A 255 23.73 -9.26 -12.51
N ILE A 256 23.10 -8.94 -11.39
CA ILE A 256 22.58 -7.59 -11.07
C ILE A 256 23.44 -6.96 -9.98
N HIS A 257 23.95 -5.76 -10.23
CA HIS A 257 24.76 -4.98 -9.30
C HIS A 257 23.99 -3.77 -8.73
N THR A 258 22.95 -3.28 -9.41
CA THR A 258 22.15 -2.14 -8.97
C THR A 258 20.65 -2.35 -9.18
N LEU A 259 19.80 -1.70 -8.36
CA LEU A 259 18.34 -1.73 -8.56
C LEU A 259 17.91 -1.16 -9.91
N LEU A 260 18.70 -0.25 -10.51
CA LEU A 260 18.40 0.33 -11.82
C LEU A 260 18.48 -0.71 -12.94
N GLU A 261 19.38 -1.69 -12.84
CA GLU A 261 19.52 -2.79 -13.81
C GLU A 261 18.30 -3.74 -13.82
N LEU A 262 17.41 -3.62 -12.84
CA LEU A 262 16.14 -4.36 -12.80
C LEU A 262 15.06 -3.71 -13.66
N HIS A 263 15.22 -2.45 -14.06
CA HIS A 263 14.23 -1.76 -14.86
C HIS A 263 14.06 -2.46 -16.22
N GLY A 264 12.81 -2.79 -16.57
CA GLY A 264 12.49 -3.54 -17.79
C GLY A 264 12.89 -5.02 -17.78
N ARG A 265 13.49 -5.52 -16.69
CA ARG A 265 13.87 -6.94 -16.58
C ARG A 265 12.63 -7.80 -16.37
N ARG A 266 12.55 -8.90 -17.11
CA ARG A 266 11.46 -9.88 -17.01
C ARG A 266 11.70 -10.82 -15.84
N LEU A 267 10.65 -11.08 -15.08
CA LEU A 267 10.67 -12.13 -14.05
C LEU A 267 10.86 -13.50 -14.71
N LYS A 268 11.78 -14.29 -14.16
CA LYS A 268 12.08 -15.64 -14.62
C LYS A 268 11.54 -16.68 -13.69
N PHE A 269 10.74 -17.59 -14.21
CA PHE A 269 10.20 -18.70 -13.42
C PHE A 269 10.73 -20.01 -14.00
N LEU A 270 11.17 -20.92 -13.12
CA LEU A 270 11.64 -22.25 -13.50
C LEU A 270 10.51 -23.19 -13.94
N THR A 271 9.26 -22.84 -13.60
CA THR A 271 8.08 -23.62 -13.94
C THR A 271 7.06 -22.74 -14.64
N ASN A 272 5.96 -23.31 -15.14
CA ASN A 272 4.83 -22.55 -15.69
C ASN A 272 3.93 -21.95 -14.60
N PHE A 273 4.22 -22.19 -13.33
CA PHE A 273 3.43 -21.63 -12.24
C PHE A 273 3.72 -20.13 -12.10
N ARG A 274 2.66 -19.33 -11.92
CA ARG A 274 2.75 -17.87 -11.72
C ARG A 274 1.93 -17.47 -10.50
N PRO A 275 2.31 -16.39 -9.80
CA PRO A 275 1.43 -15.74 -8.86
C PRO A 275 0.11 -15.35 -9.52
N ARG A 276 -0.96 -15.24 -8.72
CA ARG A 276 -2.23 -14.76 -9.27
C ARG A 276 -2.11 -13.26 -9.60
N PRO A 277 -2.61 -12.82 -10.78
CA PRO A 277 -2.50 -11.43 -11.20
C PRO A 277 -2.99 -10.41 -10.17
N ARG A 278 -4.08 -10.71 -9.44
CA ARG A 278 -4.64 -9.82 -8.41
C ARG A 278 -3.66 -9.47 -7.29
N TYR A 279 -2.76 -10.38 -6.92
CA TYR A 279 -1.79 -10.14 -5.85
C TYR A 279 -0.58 -9.36 -6.37
N ILE A 280 -0.17 -9.61 -7.62
CA ILE A 280 0.85 -8.77 -8.29
C ILE A 280 0.32 -7.35 -8.48
N TRP A 281 -0.96 -7.22 -8.84
CA TRP A 281 -1.64 -5.95 -8.97
C TRP A 281 -1.72 -5.21 -7.63
N TRP A 282 -1.96 -5.93 -6.53
CA TRP A 282 -1.89 -5.36 -5.18
C TRP A 282 -0.50 -4.79 -4.86
N VAL A 283 0.56 -5.56 -5.11
CA VAL A 283 1.94 -5.08 -4.91
C VAL A 283 2.22 -3.85 -5.77
N PHE A 284 1.84 -3.88 -7.05
CA PHE A 284 1.94 -2.72 -7.94
C PHE A 284 1.25 -1.49 -7.34
N LEU A 285 0.01 -1.64 -6.87
CA LEU A 285 -0.74 -0.56 -6.25
C LEU A 285 -0.07 0.01 -5.00
N VAL A 286 0.46 -0.86 -4.14
CA VAL A 286 1.22 -0.46 -2.95
C VAL A 286 2.41 0.38 -3.38
N SER A 287 3.24 -0.15 -4.29
CA SER A 287 4.45 0.51 -4.76
C SER A 287 4.16 1.87 -5.40
N VAL A 288 3.18 1.98 -6.30
CA VAL A 288 2.85 3.27 -6.93
C VAL A 288 2.19 4.27 -5.97
N THR A 289 1.50 3.78 -4.95
CA THR A 289 0.94 4.64 -3.90
C THR A 289 2.04 5.24 -3.05
N VAL A 290 2.98 4.41 -2.59
CA VAL A 290 4.14 4.85 -1.83
C VAL A 290 4.99 5.79 -2.70
N ALA A 291 5.30 5.43 -3.94
CA ALA A 291 6.00 6.30 -4.88
C ALA A 291 5.30 7.66 -5.08
N GLY A 292 3.96 7.65 -5.20
CA GLY A 292 3.13 8.85 -5.25
C GLY A 292 3.29 9.72 -4.00
N TRP A 293 3.34 9.13 -2.81
CA TRP A 293 3.62 9.89 -1.57
C TRP A 293 5.01 10.51 -1.58
N ARG A 294 6.02 9.81 -2.10
CA ARG A 294 7.39 10.32 -2.23
C ARG A 294 7.43 11.60 -3.07
N THR A 295 6.63 11.69 -4.13
CA THR A 295 6.61 12.91 -4.99
C THR A 295 6.34 14.20 -4.21
N LYS A 296 5.60 14.13 -3.10
CA LYS A 296 5.23 15.30 -2.28
C LYS A 296 6.41 15.92 -1.54
N THR A 297 7.49 15.16 -1.32
CA THR A 297 8.68 15.61 -0.59
C THR A 297 9.89 15.82 -1.50
N GLN A 298 9.76 15.52 -2.79
CA GLN A 298 10.84 15.61 -3.77
C GLN A 298 10.86 16.95 -4.50
N SER A 299 11.99 17.25 -5.15
CA SER A 299 12.07 18.40 -6.06
C SER A 299 11.11 18.19 -7.25
N PRO A 300 10.59 19.28 -7.86
CA PRO A 300 9.61 19.18 -8.95
C PRO A 300 10.07 18.30 -10.12
N GLY A 301 11.35 18.33 -10.47
CA GLY A 301 11.90 17.49 -11.54
C GLY A 301 11.85 15.99 -11.23
N VAL A 302 12.20 15.61 -10.00
CA VAL A 302 12.16 14.21 -9.54
C VAL A 302 10.71 13.74 -9.38
N ALA A 303 9.84 14.59 -8.82
CA ALA A 303 8.41 14.31 -8.70
C ALA A 303 7.77 14.05 -10.08
N ASN A 304 8.11 14.86 -11.08
CA ASN A 304 7.62 14.67 -12.46
C ASN A 304 8.14 13.37 -13.09
N ALA A 305 9.40 13.00 -12.86
CA ALA A 305 9.97 11.75 -13.36
C ALA A 305 9.25 10.52 -12.75
N ILE A 306 9.08 10.48 -11.43
CA ILE A 306 8.33 9.42 -10.73
C ILE A 306 6.90 9.33 -11.26
N THR A 307 6.25 10.48 -11.43
CA THR A 307 4.87 10.56 -11.93
C THR A 307 4.76 10.00 -13.35
N LYS A 308 5.74 10.27 -14.21
CA LYS A 308 5.82 9.69 -15.56
C LYS A 308 5.95 8.16 -15.51
N GLU A 309 6.82 7.63 -14.66
CA GLU A 309 6.98 6.18 -14.47
C GLU A 309 5.70 5.52 -13.94
N ILE A 310 5.01 6.13 -12.97
CA ILE A 310 3.71 5.62 -12.49
C ILE A 310 2.69 5.56 -13.63
N ARG A 311 2.64 6.60 -14.49
CA ARG A 311 1.75 6.62 -15.65
C ARG A 311 2.08 5.48 -16.62
N VAL A 312 3.35 5.28 -16.96
CA VAL A 312 3.81 4.18 -17.83
C VAL A 312 3.46 2.83 -17.20
N GLY A 313 3.82 2.63 -15.93
CA GLY A 313 3.56 1.42 -15.15
C GLY A 313 2.08 1.02 -15.12
N THR A 314 1.20 2.00 -14.98
CA THR A 314 -0.25 1.75 -14.91
C THR A 314 -0.83 1.28 -16.25
N ARG A 315 -0.22 1.64 -17.39
CA ARG A 315 -0.68 1.19 -18.71
C ARG A 315 -0.54 -0.30 -18.89
N TYR A 316 0.48 -0.92 -18.29
CA TYR A 316 0.68 -2.36 -18.40
C TYR A 316 -0.49 -3.19 -17.88
N TRP A 317 -1.34 -2.61 -17.04
CA TRP A 317 -2.54 -3.24 -16.53
C TRP A 317 -3.78 -2.99 -17.39
N GLY A 318 -3.72 -2.03 -18.32
CA GLY A 318 -4.80 -1.63 -19.22
C GLY A 318 -6.03 -1.11 -18.49
N THR A 319 -6.99 -1.99 -18.23
CA THR A 319 -8.15 -1.67 -17.41
C THR A 319 -8.00 -2.30 -16.03
N PRO A 320 -8.55 -1.70 -14.95
CA PRO A 320 -8.44 -2.25 -13.61
C PRO A 320 -9.01 -3.67 -13.41
N GLY A 321 -9.68 -4.22 -14.42
CA GLY A 321 -10.13 -5.61 -14.46
C GLY A 321 -11.04 -5.98 -13.28
N THR A 322 -11.15 -7.28 -13.02
CA THR A 322 -11.82 -7.83 -11.83
C THR A 322 -10.81 -8.12 -10.71
N TYR A 323 -9.66 -7.43 -10.69
CA TYR A 323 -8.57 -7.72 -9.76
C TYR A 323 -8.93 -7.32 -8.34
N ILE A 324 -9.56 -6.14 -8.19
CA ILE A 324 -10.12 -5.67 -6.92
C ILE A 324 -11.50 -5.04 -7.14
N THR A 325 -12.20 -4.83 -6.03
CA THR A 325 -13.47 -4.09 -6.05
C THR A 325 -13.27 -2.62 -6.44
N ARG A 326 -14.21 -2.09 -7.24
CA ARG A 326 -14.09 -0.75 -7.83
C ARG A 326 -14.01 0.37 -6.79
N ASN A 327 -14.74 0.25 -5.68
CA ASN A 327 -14.68 1.20 -4.57
C ASN A 327 -13.28 1.28 -3.95
N VAL A 328 -12.60 0.14 -3.80
CA VAL A 328 -11.22 0.10 -3.30
C VAL A 328 -10.27 0.80 -4.27
N LEU A 329 -10.41 0.57 -5.57
CA LEU A 329 -9.60 1.22 -6.60
C LEU A 329 -9.74 2.76 -6.60
N GLU A 330 -10.97 3.26 -6.46
CA GLU A 330 -11.22 4.71 -6.41
C GLU A 330 -10.46 5.37 -5.25
N SER A 331 -10.30 4.66 -4.12
CA SER A 331 -9.51 5.14 -2.98
C SER A 331 -8.04 5.34 -3.37
N PHE A 332 -7.41 4.37 -4.03
CA PHE A 332 -6.04 4.47 -4.52
C PHE A 332 -5.80 5.64 -5.46
N ILE A 333 -6.75 5.88 -6.35
CA ILE A 333 -6.67 6.99 -7.30
C ILE A 333 -6.70 8.33 -6.56
N ILE A 334 -7.54 8.43 -5.53
CA ILE A 334 -7.60 9.63 -4.69
C ILE A 334 -6.27 9.85 -3.95
N SER A 335 -5.60 8.80 -3.47
CA SER A 335 -4.34 8.96 -2.73
C SER A 335 -3.14 9.29 -3.62
N ILE A 336 -3.07 8.74 -4.84
CA ILE A 336 -1.99 9.02 -5.79
C ILE A 336 -2.14 10.43 -6.38
N GLY A 337 -3.37 10.94 -6.52
CA GLY A 337 -3.67 12.29 -6.98
C GLY A 337 -4.48 12.31 -8.28
N ASN A 338 -4.94 13.50 -8.68
CA ASN A 338 -5.91 13.68 -9.78
C ASN A 338 -5.48 13.09 -11.14
N GLU A 339 -4.19 12.90 -11.36
CA GLU A 339 -3.65 12.36 -12.61
C GLU A 339 -4.02 10.88 -12.82
N ALA A 340 -4.26 10.17 -11.71
CA ALA A 340 -4.67 8.78 -11.72
C ALA A 340 -6.16 8.58 -12.09
N ARG A 341 -6.98 9.65 -12.12
CA ARG A 341 -8.40 9.54 -12.51
C ARG A 341 -8.58 9.15 -13.97
N SER A 342 -7.56 9.39 -14.80
CA SER A 342 -7.54 8.94 -16.18
C SER A 342 -7.56 7.40 -16.30
N PHE A 343 -7.11 6.67 -15.26
CA PHE A 343 -7.06 5.20 -15.20
C PHE A 343 -8.43 4.51 -15.10
N VAL A 344 -9.48 5.20 -14.63
CA VAL A 344 -10.79 4.58 -14.31
C VAL A 344 -11.94 5.07 -15.18
N LYS A 345 -11.69 6.03 -16.07
CA LYS A 345 -12.67 6.38 -17.10
C LYS A 345 -12.72 5.25 -18.14
N SER A 346 -13.51 4.22 -17.86
CA SER A 346 -13.95 3.29 -18.90
C SER A 346 -15.00 3.97 -19.77
N ASP A 347 -15.05 3.64 -21.07
CA ASP A 347 -16.08 4.17 -21.98
C ASP A 347 -17.52 3.86 -21.53
N GLU A 348 -17.71 2.81 -20.73
CA GLU A 348 -19.02 2.50 -20.12
C GLU A 348 -19.48 3.54 -19.10
N ASP A 349 -18.54 4.22 -18.45
CA ASP A 349 -18.81 5.18 -17.40
C ASP A 349 -19.33 6.52 -17.92
N GLN A 350 -19.11 6.80 -19.20
CA GLN A 350 -19.68 7.96 -19.88
C GLN A 350 -21.14 7.73 -20.28
N LYS A 351 -21.60 6.47 -20.38
CA LYS A 351 -22.93 6.13 -20.90
C LYS A 351 -24.00 5.87 -19.82
N LYS A 352 -23.62 5.54 -18.58
CA LYS A 352 -24.57 5.29 -17.49
C LYS A 352 -24.61 6.47 -16.51
N LYS A 353 -25.78 7.09 -16.33
CA LYS A 353 -26.05 8.06 -15.23
C LYS A 353 -25.74 7.38 -13.89
N LYS A 354 -24.55 7.60 -13.35
CA LYS A 354 -24.01 6.79 -12.26
C LYS A 354 -24.48 7.26 -10.89
N LYS A 355 -24.96 6.31 -10.09
CA LYS A 355 -24.85 6.37 -8.62
C LYS A 355 -23.40 6.69 -8.26
N LYS A 356 -23.19 7.71 -7.44
CA LYS A 356 -21.89 8.10 -6.88
C LYS A 356 -21.33 6.89 -6.11
N ILE A 357 -20.32 6.23 -6.66
CA ILE A 357 -19.67 5.10 -6.00
C ILE A 357 -18.83 5.69 -4.88
N GLN A 358 -19.13 5.32 -3.64
CA GLN A 358 -18.34 5.75 -2.49
C GLN A 358 -17.04 4.92 -2.44
N PRO A 359 -15.86 5.56 -2.35
CA PRO A 359 -14.62 4.82 -2.29
C PRO A 359 -14.48 4.05 -0.97
N ASN A 360 -13.79 2.91 -1.00
CA ASN A 360 -13.53 2.06 0.16
C ASN A 360 -12.07 2.17 0.58
N TYR A 361 -11.87 2.90 1.67
CA TYR A 361 -10.55 3.28 2.16
C TYR A 361 -9.85 2.23 3.00
N CYS A 362 -10.47 1.06 3.18
CA CYS A 362 -9.86 -0.11 3.80
C CYS A 362 -8.46 -0.36 3.22
N ALA A 363 -8.32 -0.49 1.91
CA ALA A 363 -7.03 -0.80 1.31
C ALA A 363 -5.96 0.26 1.53
N LEU A 364 -6.33 1.54 1.51
CA LEU A 364 -5.37 2.62 1.79
C LEU A 364 -4.92 2.61 3.23
N SER A 365 -5.82 2.31 4.17
CA SER A 365 -5.45 2.14 5.56
C SER A 365 -4.49 0.98 5.76
N LEU A 366 -4.72 -0.14 5.06
CA LEU A 366 -3.84 -1.30 5.10
C LEU A 366 -2.43 -0.92 4.63
N ILE A 367 -2.30 -0.15 3.55
CA ILE A 367 -1.00 0.23 2.99
C ILE A 367 -0.26 1.23 3.86
N ALA A 368 -0.94 2.29 4.31
CA ALA A 368 -0.34 3.26 5.23
C ALA A 368 0.15 2.57 6.50
N HIS A 369 -0.61 1.59 6.97
CA HIS A 369 -0.29 0.79 8.14
C HIS A 369 0.85 -0.22 7.89
N GLU A 370 0.87 -0.91 6.75
CA GLU A 370 1.97 -1.83 6.37
C GLU A 370 3.30 -1.10 6.37
N HIS A 371 3.33 0.03 5.68
CA HIS A 371 4.52 0.86 5.53
C HIS A 371 4.97 1.47 6.87
N ALA A 372 4.05 1.83 7.77
CA ALA A 372 4.42 2.35 9.09
C ALA A 372 5.08 1.27 9.98
N PHE A 373 4.58 0.03 9.94
CA PHE A 373 5.01 -1.03 10.86
C PHE A 373 6.29 -1.76 10.46
N ARG A 374 6.53 -1.98 9.17
CA ARG A 374 7.77 -2.64 8.72
C ARG A 374 9.02 -1.83 9.11
N ASN A 375 8.89 -0.52 9.26
CA ASN A 375 9.96 0.35 9.74
C ASN A 375 10.22 0.23 11.26
N ILE A 376 9.32 -0.39 12.03
CA ILE A 376 9.45 -0.54 13.49
C ILE A 376 10.12 -1.88 13.82
N ASP A 377 9.70 -2.97 13.17
CA ASP A 377 10.24 -4.32 13.45
C ASP A 377 11.74 -4.44 13.13
N GLU A 378 12.27 -3.65 12.17
CA GLU A 378 13.71 -3.65 11.86
C GLU A 378 14.61 -2.99 12.92
N GLU A 379 14.05 -2.17 13.82
CA GLU A 379 14.82 -1.56 14.92
C GLU A 379 14.94 -2.52 16.11
N ASP A 380 13.93 -3.35 16.35
CA ASP A 380 13.91 -4.30 17.47
C ASP A 380 14.82 -5.51 17.22
N ASP A 381 14.92 -6.02 15.99
CA ASP A 381 15.83 -7.12 15.63
C ASP A 381 17.31 -6.71 15.71
N LYS A 382 17.63 -5.41 15.55
CA LYS A 382 19.01 -4.90 15.70
C LYS A 382 19.43 -4.66 17.15
N MET A 383 18.49 -4.56 18.08
CA MET A 383 18.79 -4.39 19.51
C MET A 383 18.91 -5.71 20.27
N GLY A 384 18.75 -6.86 19.60
CA GLY A 384 18.88 -8.19 20.19
C GLY A 384 20.25 -8.87 20.00
N GLU A 385 21.20 -8.24 19.31
CA GLU A 385 22.51 -8.82 18.98
C GLU A 385 23.72 -8.22 19.73
N ASP A 386 23.49 -7.37 20.75
CA ASP A 386 24.56 -6.82 21.61
C ASP A 386 24.74 -7.57 22.94
#